data_AF-A0AAN7XC22-F1
#
_entry.id   AF-A0AAN7XC22-F1
#
_cell.length_a   1.000
_cell.length_b   1.000
_cell.length_c   1.000
_cell.angle_alpha   90.00
_cell.angle_beta   90.00
_cell.angle_gamma   90.00
#
_symmetry.space_group_name_H-M   'P 1'
#
loop_
_entity.id
_entity.type
_entity.pdbx_description
1 polymer ?
#
loop_
_entity_poly.entity_id
_entity_poly.type
_entity_poly.pdbx_seq_one_letter_code
_entity_poly.pdbx_strand_id
1 'polypeptide(L)'
;MYQPAVYHQQDDGEFEVVDQSDSEKVPWIPLDPLDPDLDRFPQYRKAQPVRCSVKAGEMLYLPSLWFHHVQQSHGCIAVNFWYDMEYDIKYNYFQLLETLSEGSTSRPEEATVK
;
A
#
# COMPACT_ATOMS: atom_id res chain seq x y z
N MET A 1 -2.30 -7.52 10.09
CA MET A 1 -3.06 -8.30 9.09
C MET A 1 -4.51 -7.87 9.19
N TYR A 2 -5.17 -7.65 8.06
CA TYR A 2 -6.52 -7.10 7.96
C TYR A 2 -7.48 -8.12 7.35
N GLN A 3 -8.75 -8.04 7.74
CA GLN A 3 -9.81 -8.82 7.12
C GLN A 3 -10.06 -8.28 5.70
N PRO A 4 -9.97 -9.10 4.64
CA PRO A 4 -10.37 -8.67 3.30
C PRO A 4 -11.88 -8.42 3.24
N ALA A 5 -12.26 -7.38 2.51
CA ALA A 5 -13.65 -7.02 2.27
C ALA A 5 -13.80 -6.41 0.86
N VAL A 6 -15.03 -6.40 0.36
CA VAL A 6 -15.39 -5.75 -0.92
C VAL A 6 -16.51 -4.75 -0.69
N TYR A 7 -16.48 -3.66 -1.45
CA TYR A 7 -17.61 -2.74 -1.49
C TYR A 7 -18.73 -3.34 -2.34
N HIS A 8 -19.95 -3.32 -1.82
CA HIS A 8 -21.18 -3.63 -2.54
C HIS A 8 -22.02 -2.36 -2.63
N GLN A 9 -22.26 -1.88 -3.85
CA GLN A 9 -23.14 -0.73 -4.08
C GLN A 9 -24.59 -1.22 -4.13
N GLN A 10 -25.43 -0.62 -3.30
CA GLN A 10 -26.86 -0.91 -3.24
C GLN A 10 -27.64 -0.12 -4.32
N ASP A 11 -28.88 -0.51 -4.57
CA ASP A 11 -29.75 0.13 -5.58
C ASP A 11 -30.06 1.60 -5.27
N ASP A 12 -29.99 1.99 -4.00
CA ASP A 12 -30.16 3.38 -3.53
C ASP A 12 -28.89 4.24 -3.68
N GLY A 13 -27.79 3.63 -4.11
CA GLY A 13 -26.49 4.28 -4.32
C GLY A 13 -25.57 4.25 -3.10
N GLU A 14 -26.02 3.76 -1.94
CA GLU A 14 -25.18 3.59 -0.75
C GLU A 14 -24.20 2.42 -0.92
N PHE A 15 -23.08 2.48 -0.19
CA PHE A 15 -22.06 1.43 -0.20
C PHE A 15 -22.05 0.67 1.11
N GLU A 16 -22.04 -0.65 1.01
CA GLU A 16 -21.81 -1.58 2.13
C GLU A 16 -20.44 -2.22 2.01
N VAL A 17 -19.78 -2.46 3.14
CA VAL A 17 -18.54 -3.24 3.22
C VAL A 17 -18.89 -4.68 3.58
N VAL A 18 -18.61 -5.61 2.67
CA VAL A 18 -18.89 -7.04 2.85
C VAL A 18 -17.60 -7.78 3.12
N ASP A 19 -17.45 -8.29 4.35
CA ASP A 19 -16.29 -9.08 4.76
C ASP A 19 -16.22 -10.42 4.02
N GLN A 20 -15.02 -10.81 3.60
CA GLN A 20 -14.73 -12.13 3.04
C GLN A 20 -14.24 -13.07 4.14
N SER A 21 -15.14 -13.47 5.05
CA SER A 21 -14.81 -14.22 6.28
C SER A 21 -14.03 -15.52 6.05
N ASP A 22 -14.19 -16.15 4.89
CA ASP A 22 -13.52 -17.40 4.51
C ASP A 22 -12.13 -17.18 3.88
N SER A 23 -11.69 -15.93 3.74
CA SER A 23 -10.39 -15.56 3.17
C SER A 23 -9.33 -15.35 4.23
N GLU A 24 -8.07 -15.65 3.89
CA GLU A 24 -6.94 -15.35 4.77
C GLU A 24 -6.79 -13.83 4.98
N LYS A 25 -6.39 -13.44 6.19
CA LYS A 25 -6.07 -12.03 6.47
C LYS A 25 -4.91 -11.57 5.59
N VAL A 26 -4.93 -10.31 5.17
CA VAL A 26 -3.90 -9.71 4.30
C VAL A 26 -2.98 -8.75 5.04
N PRO A 27 -1.66 -8.74 4.75
CA PRO A 27 -0.80 -7.65 5.20
C PRO A 27 -1.12 -6.40 4.38
N TRP A 28 -1.23 -5.25 5.05
CA TRP A 28 -1.44 -3.96 4.38
C TRP A 28 -0.78 -2.84 5.17
N ILE A 29 -0.43 -1.75 4.50
CA ILE A 29 0.18 -0.58 5.15
C ILE A 29 -0.97 0.33 5.62
N PRO A 30 -1.15 0.54 6.94
CA PRO A 30 -2.25 1.37 7.47
C PRO A 30 -1.96 2.87 7.49
N LEU A 31 -0.74 3.28 7.15
CA LEU A 31 -0.32 4.68 7.20
C LEU A 31 -0.70 5.39 5.90
N ASP A 32 -1.36 6.54 6.02
CA ASP A 32 -1.52 7.50 4.93
C ASP A 32 -0.22 8.31 4.75
N PRO A 33 0.47 8.25 3.60
CA PRO A 33 1.70 9.01 3.39
C PRO A 33 1.46 10.53 3.16
N LEU A 34 0.21 10.96 2.91
CA LEU A 34 -0.15 12.37 2.74
C LEU A 34 -0.46 13.05 4.07
N ASP A 35 -1.06 12.32 5.01
CA ASP A 35 -1.35 12.77 6.38
C ASP A 35 -0.97 11.67 7.40
N PRO A 36 0.33 11.46 7.65
CA PRO A 36 0.76 10.33 8.47
C PRO A 36 0.45 10.56 9.95
N ASP A 37 -0.22 9.60 10.58
CA ASP A 37 -0.33 9.50 12.03
C ASP A 37 1.02 9.11 12.64
N LEU A 38 1.84 10.13 12.91
CA LEU A 38 3.19 9.97 13.44
C LEU A 38 3.23 9.67 14.95
N ASP A 39 2.09 9.70 15.64
CA ASP A 39 1.99 9.26 17.02
C ASP A 39 1.84 7.74 17.06
N ARG A 40 1.01 7.18 16.17
CA ARG A 40 0.88 5.73 15.97
C ARG A 40 2.07 5.12 15.23
N PHE A 41 2.66 5.83 14.27
CA PHE A 41 3.76 5.33 13.41
C PHE A 41 5.00 6.24 13.44
N PRO A 42 5.65 6.43 14.61
CA PRO A 42 6.69 7.44 14.76
C PRO A 42 7.94 7.21 13.92
N GLN A 43 8.23 5.95 13.54
CA GLN A 43 9.39 5.61 12.71
C GLN A 43 9.25 6.12 11.28
N TYR A 44 8.04 6.40 10.79
CA TYR A 44 7.83 6.93 9.44
C TYR A 44 8.49 8.30 9.24
N ARG A 45 8.76 9.06 10.32
CA ARG A 45 9.57 10.30 10.27
C ARG A 45 10.95 10.12 9.64
N LYS A 46 11.48 8.89 9.62
CA LYS A 46 12.79 8.56 9.05
C LYS A 46 12.73 8.20 7.56
N ALA A 47 11.54 7.91 7.03
CA ALA A 47 11.36 7.66 5.62
C ALA A 47 11.51 8.97 4.82
N GLN A 48 12.00 8.88 3.58
CA GLN A 48 12.18 10.02 2.69
C GLN A 48 11.38 9.79 1.40
N PRO A 49 10.13 10.29 1.32
CA PRO A 49 9.30 10.11 0.13
C PRO A 49 9.88 10.86 -1.07
N VAL A 50 9.91 10.19 -2.22
CA VAL A 50 10.19 10.82 -3.51
C VAL A 50 8.86 11.20 -4.16
N ARG A 51 8.71 12.46 -4.58
CA ARG A 51 7.50 12.97 -5.25
C ARG A 51 7.82 13.32 -6.70
N CYS A 52 6.98 12.86 -7.62
CA CYS A 52 7.03 13.24 -9.03
C CYS A 52 5.61 13.41 -9.57
N SER A 53 5.48 14.06 -10.72
CA SER A 53 4.22 14.16 -11.45
C SER A 53 4.49 13.77 -12.90
N VAL A 54 3.72 12.79 -13.40
CA VAL A 54 3.81 12.30 -14.77
C VAL A 54 2.70 12.96 -15.57
N LYS A 55 3.07 13.70 -16.61
CA LYS A 55 2.14 14.44 -17.48
C LYS A 55 1.84 13.65 -18.75
N ALA A 56 0.89 14.16 -19.53
CA ALA A 56 0.56 13.58 -20.83
C ALA A 56 1.81 13.51 -21.73
N GLY A 57 2.06 12.32 -22.30
CA GLY A 57 3.23 12.04 -23.14
C GLY A 57 4.49 11.67 -22.38
N GLU A 58 4.50 11.75 -21.05
CA GLU A 58 5.63 11.29 -20.22
C GLU A 58 5.46 9.83 -19.81
N MET A 59 6.58 9.21 -19.43
CA MET A 59 6.61 7.85 -18.90
C MET A 59 7.42 7.82 -17.61
N LEU A 60 6.87 7.17 -16.59
CA LEU A 60 7.58 6.84 -15.36
C LEU A 60 7.98 5.37 -15.38
N TYR A 61 9.27 5.11 -15.29
CA TYR A 61 9.75 3.80 -14.87
C TYR A 61 9.64 3.70 -13.35
N LEU A 62 8.73 2.86 -12.87
CA LEU A 62 8.56 2.55 -11.46
C LEU A 62 9.24 1.18 -11.19
N PRO A 63 10.38 1.14 -10.49
CA PRO A 63 11.10 -0.11 -10.27
C PRO A 63 10.33 -1.11 -9.40
N SER A 64 10.67 -2.40 -9.51
CA SER A 64 10.08 -3.43 -8.65
C SER A 64 10.38 -3.19 -7.17
N LEU A 65 9.47 -3.62 -6.29
CA LEU A 65 9.53 -3.47 -4.83
C LEU A 65 9.42 -2.02 -4.31
N TRP A 66 9.20 -1.02 -5.17
CA TRP A 66 8.99 0.37 -4.72
C TRP A 66 7.58 0.59 -4.18
N PHE A 67 7.50 1.01 -2.91
CA PHE A 67 6.25 1.54 -2.33
C PHE A 67 5.86 2.83 -3.05
N HIS A 68 4.62 2.91 -3.51
CA HIS A 68 4.11 4.06 -4.26
C HIS A 68 2.67 4.38 -3.89
N HIS A 69 2.37 5.68 -3.82
CA HIS A 69 1.05 6.24 -3.63
C HIS A 69 0.73 7.12 -4.84
N VAL A 70 -0.46 6.97 -5.42
CA VAL A 70 -0.83 7.62 -6.68
C VAL A 70 -2.02 8.55 -6.48
N GLN A 71 -1.90 9.78 -6.98
CA GLN A 71 -3.01 10.71 -7.18
C GLN A 71 -3.08 11.09 -8.66
N GLN A 72 -4.26 11.46 -9.14
CA GLN A 72 -4.48 11.80 -10.54
C GLN A 72 -5.46 12.96 -10.69
N SER A 73 -5.34 13.70 -11.79
CA SER A 73 -6.33 14.72 -12.14
C SER A 73 -7.65 14.10 -12.57
N HIS A 74 -8.73 14.89 -12.53
CA HIS A 74 -10.04 14.46 -13.00
C HIS A 74 -9.99 14.07 -14.48
N GLY A 75 -10.57 12.93 -14.84
CA GLY A 75 -10.56 12.42 -16.21
C GLY A 75 -9.19 11.98 -16.73
N CYS A 76 -8.22 11.70 -15.84
CA CYS A 76 -6.90 11.19 -16.22
C CYS A 76 -7.03 9.85 -16.96
N ILE A 77 -6.31 9.72 -18.08
CA ILE A 77 -6.16 8.47 -18.83
C ILE A 77 -4.67 8.12 -18.84
N ALA A 78 -4.35 6.91 -18.41
CA ALA A 78 -2.97 6.39 -18.35
C ALA A 78 -2.93 4.93 -18.83
N VAL A 79 -1.75 4.51 -19.28
CA VAL A 79 -1.46 3.12 -19.67
C VAL A 79 -0.19 2.70 -18.95
N ASN A 80 -0.19 1.50 -18.36
CA ASN A 80 0.99 0.91 -17.73
C ASN A 80 1.29 -0.47 -18.33
N PHE A 81 2.55 -0.87 -18.27
CA PHE A 81 3.04 -2.16 -18.72
C PHE A 81 3.73 -2.85 -17.55
N TRP A 82 3.27 -4.06 -17.21
CA TRP A 82 3.81 -4.83 -16.10
C TRP A 82 4.70 -5.93 -16.65
N TYR A 83 5.95 -5.90 -16.25
CA TYR A 83 6.93 -6.92 -16.53
C TYR A 83 7.28 -7.59 -15.21
N ASP A 84 7.33 -8.93 -15.21
CA ASP A 84 7.77 -9.66 -14.03
C ASP A 84 9.18 -9.23 -13.66
N MET A 85 9.46 -9.14 -12.36
CA MET A 85 10.76 -8.72 -11.90
C MET A 85 11.77 -9.87 -12.02
N GLU A 86 13.05 -9.52 -12.11
CA GLU A 86 14.10 -10.51 -11.88
C GLU A 86 14.21 -10.79 -10.38
N TYR A 87 14.00 -12.05 -10.00
CA TYR A 87 14.14 -12.55 -8.63
C TYR A 87 15.62 -12.83 -8.30
N ASP A 88 16.43 -11.77 -8.33
CA ASP A 88 17.86 -11.85 -8.06
C ASP A 88 18.19 -11.54 -6.59
N ILE A 89 19.46 -11.23 -6.31
CA ILE A 89 19.93 -10.94 -4.94
C ILE A 89 19.16 -9.79 -4.26
N LYS A 90 18.60 -8.84 -5.02
CA LYS A 90 17.84 -7.72 -4.46
C LYS A 90 16.57 -8.22 -3.78
N TYR A 91 15.87 -9.17 -4.40
CA TYR A 91 14.67 -9.79 -3.84
C TYR A 91 15.00 -10.55 -2.55
N ASN A 92 16.09 -11.33 -2.55
CA ASN A 92 16.51 -12.07 -1.35
C ASN A 92 16.82 -11.14 -0.18
N TYR A 93 17.48 -10.00 -0.43
CA TYR A 93 17.74 -9.01 0.63
C TYR A 93 16.47 -8.29 1.08
N PHE A 94 15.52 -8.04 0.19
CA PHE A 94 14.23 -7.47 0.56
C PHE A 94 13.46 -8.42 1.50
N GLN A 95 13.34 -9.71 1.16
CA GLN A 95 12.70 -10.71 2.03
C GLN A 95 13.40 -10.86 3.39
N LEU A 96 14.74 -10.81 3.40
CA LEU A 96 15.50 -10.81 4.65
C LEU A 96 15.16 -9.58 5.51
N LEU A 97 15.14 -8.39 4.91
CA LEU A 97 14.81 -7.15 5.62
C LEU A 97 13.38 -7.17 6.17
N GLU A 98 12.42 -7.65 5.38
CA GLU A 98 11.03 -7.83 5.79
C GLU A 98 10.93 -8.75 7.03
N THR A 99 11.52 -9.94 6.95
CA THR A 99 11.52 -10.93 8.05
C THR A 99 12.17 -10.38 9.32
N LEU A 100 13.30 -9.69 9.20
CA LEU A 100 13.99 -9.09 10.34
C LEU A 100 13.21 -7.92 10.95
N SER A 101 12.48 -7.18 10.13
CA SER A 101 11.66 -6.05 10.58
C SER A 101 10.47 -6.54 11.41
N GLU A 102 9.80 -7.61 10.97
CA GLU A 102 8.68 -8.22 11.72
C GLU A 102 9.09 -8.74 13.10
N GLY A 103 10.28 -9.37 13.20
CA GLY A 103 10.81 -9.90 14.46
C GLY A 103 11.20 -8.82 15.48
N SER A 104 11.35 -7.55 15.05
CA SER A 104 11.82 -6.44 15.88
C SER A 104 10.70 -5.64 16.57
N THR A 105 9.45 -5.79 16.11
CA THR A 105 8.30 -5.03 16.61
C THR A 105 7.42 -5.87 17.54
N SER A 106 7.33 -5.49 18.82
CA SER A 106 6.23 -5.93 19.69
C SER A 106 4.90 -5.47 19.07
N ARG A 107 4.03 -6.40 18.67
CA ARG A 107 2.72 -6.10 18.06
C ARG A 107 1.94 -5.12 18.95
N PRO A 108 1.60 -3.91 18.49
CA PRO A 108 0.56 -3.11 19.13
C PRO A 108 -0.79 -3.79 18.87
N GLU A 109 -1.63 -3.91 19.90
CA GLU A 109 -3.01 -4.41 19.79
C GLU A 109 -3.80 -3.62 18.73
N GLU A 110 -4.67 -4.33 18.02
CA GLU A 110 -5.53 -3.83 16.95
C GLU A 110 -6.28 -2.56 17.39
N ALA A 111 -5.91 -1.41 16.83
CA ALA A 111 -6.76 -0.23 16.86
C ALA A 111 -7.97 -0.52 15.94
N THR A 112 -9.07 -0.96 16.55
CA THR A 112 -10.37 -1.04 15.91
C THR A 112 -10.75 0.34 15.41
N VAL A 113 -10.76 0.53 14.09
CA VAL A 113 -11.44 1.68 13.48
C VAL A 113 -12.92 1.46 13.73
N LYS A 114 -13.52 2.33 14.55
CA LYS A 114 -14.97 2.40 14.76
C LYS A 114 -15.65 3.04 13.56
#